data_AF-A0A946QU02-F1
#
_entry.id   AF-A0A946QU02-F1
#
_cell.length_a   1.000
_cell.length_b   1.000
_cell.length_c   1.000
_cell.angle_alpha   90.00
_cell.angle_beta   90.00
_cell.angle_gamma   90.00
#
_symmetry.space_group_name_H-M   'P 1'
#
loop_
_entity.id
_entity.type
_entity.pdbx_description
1 polymer ?
#
loop_
_entity_poly.entity_id
_entity_poly.type
_entity_poly.pdbx_seq_one_letter_code
_entity_poly.pdbx_strand_id
1 'polypeptide(L)'
;MQKKILLFALTLMMTSTLQVKAQYAKQDSTYKKCFVGSTLFMLGNLSSVNRPDYVQLNFGYRITGKDVVSLELKTWKYAWPLGIHPIVNNAYGTPEEEFPGYIREYGFALAYQRFLWKGLYAELNVMNAWQTF
;
A
#
# COMPACT_ATOMS: atom_id res chain seq x y z
N MET A 1 7.02 29.82 -12.39
CA MET A 1 6.26 28.62 -11.96
C MET A 1 5.40 28.03 -13.06
N GLN A 2 4.69 28.83 -13.86
CA GLN A 2 3.82 28.36 -14.96
C GLN A 2 4.53 27.44 -15.98
N LYS A 3 5.75 27.74 -16.41
CA LYS A 3 6.51 26.87 -17.34
C LYS A 3 6.80 25.47 -16.78
N LYS A 4 7.02 25.35 -15.46
CA LYS A 4 7.25 24.06 -14.79
C LYS A 4 5.97 23.25 -14.67
N ILE A 5 4.85 23.90 -14.37
CA ILE A 5 3.51 23.29 -14.32
C ILE A 5 3.10 22.79 -15.71
N LEU A 6 3.35 23.60 -16.75
CA LEU A 6 3.09 23.23 -18.14
C LEU A 6 3.93 22.01 -18.56
N LEU A 7 5.21 21.98 -18.17
CA LEU A 7 6.09 20.85 -18.45
C LEU A 7 5.55 19.56 -17.79
N PHE A 8 5.16 19.63 -16.51
CA PHE A 8 4.57 18.50 -15.78
C PHE A 8 3.27 18.00 -16.42
N ALA A 9 2.37 18.90 -16.79
CA ALA A 9 1.11 18.55 -17.44
C ALA A 9 1.36 17.87 -18.80
N LEU A 10 2.32 18.37 -19.57
CA LEU A 10 2.68 17.79 -20.86
C LEU A 10 3.31 16.40 -20.71
N THR A 11 4.18 16.21 -19.71
CA THR A 11 4.75 14.88 -19.40
C THR A 11 3.65 13.89 -19.00
N LEU A 12 2.69 14.31 -18.17
CA LEU A 12 1.58 13.46 -17.74
C LEU A 12 0.66 13.05 -18.91
N MET A 13 0.34 13.99 -19.80
CA MET A 13 -0.41 13.70 -21.05
C MET A 13 0.34 12.76 -21.99
N MET A 14 1.65 12.90 -22.12
CA MET A 14 2.45 12.01 -22.97
C MET A 14 2.44 10.58 -22.40
N THR A 15 2.55 10.42 -21.08
CA THR A 15 2.53 9.11 -20.44
C THR A 15 1.18 8.40 -20.48
N SER A 16 0.06 9.11 -20.63
CA SER A 16 -1.28 8.50 -20.68
C SER A 16 -1.62 7.86 -22.03
N THR A 17 -0.85 8.17 -23.08
CA THR A 17 -1.01 7.57 -24.42
C THR A 17 -0.26 6.24 -24.59
N LEU A 18 0.58 5.87 -23.61
CA LEU A 18 1.23 4.57 -23.60
C LEU A 18 0.20 3.48 -23.37
N GLN A 19 -0.14 2.74 -24.43
CA GLN A 19 -0.96 1.54 -24.32
C GLN A 19 -0.20 0.49 -23.50
N VAL A 20 -0.50 0.40 -22.21
CA VAL A 20 -0.02 -0.69 -21.37
C VAL A 20 -0.69 -1.97 -21.86
N LYS A 21 0.06 -2.83 -22.55
CA LYS A 21 -0.41 -4.17 -22.92
C LYS A 21 -0.47 -5.04 -21.66
N ALA A 22 -1.52 -4.88 -20.88
CA ALA A 22 -1.95 -5.88 -19.90
C ALA A 22 -2.68 -7.00 -20.64
N GLN A 23 -1.97 -7.74 -21.48
CA GLN A 23 -2.50 -8.94 -22.10
C GLN A 23 -2.06 -10.11 -21.23
N TYR A 24 -3.02 -10.93 -20.78
CA TYR A 24 -2.72 -12.24 -20.20
C TYR A 24 -1.99 -13.04 -21.28
N ALA A 25 -0.67 -13.07 -21.20
CA ALA A 25 0.11 -13.97 -22.02
C ALA A 25 -0.38 -15.38 -21.68
N LYS A 26 -0.84 -16.11 -22.70
CA LYS A 26 -1.16 -17.54 -22.58
C LYS A 26 0.03 -18.21 -21.93
N GLN A 27 -0.09 -18.52 -20.64
CA GLN A 27 0.85 -19.31 -19.86
C GLN A 27 2.30 -19.10 -20.32
N ASP A 28 2.77 -17.85 -20.28
CA ASP A 28 4.11 -17.52 -20.73
C ASP A 28 5.11 -18.28 -19.86
N SER A 29 6.03 -19.00 -20.50
CA SER A 29 7.10 -19.73 -19.82
C SER A 29 7.98 -18.84 -18.92
N THR A 30 7.90 -17.52 -19.10
CA THR A 30 8.58 -16.49 -18.29
C THR A 30 7.79 -16.03 -17.05
N TYR A 31 6.65 -16.66 -16.74
CA TYR A 31 5.81 -16.30 -15.60
C TYR A 31 6.52 -16.55 -14.25
N LYS A 32 7.09 -15.49 -13.67
CA LYS A 32 7.62 -15.53 -12.30
C LYS A 32 6.47 -15.78 -11.33
N LYS A 33 6.40 -17.02 -10.83
CA LYS A 33 5.40 -17.44 -9.85
C LYS A 33 5.60 -16.74 -8.51
N CYS A 34 6.86 -16.60 -8.08
CA CYS A 34 7.20 -15.89 -6.85
C CYS A 34 7.54 -14.43 -7.13
N PHE A 35 7.11 -13.53 -6.26
CA PHE A 35 7.49 -12.12 -6.28
C PHE A 35 7.67 -11.58 -4.87
N VAL A 36 8.50 -10.55 -4.75
CA VAL A 36 8.64 -9.76 -3.52
C VAL A 36 8.12 -8.36 -3.83
N GLY A 37 7.34 -7.81 -2.93
CA GLY A 37 6.73 -6.49 -3.09
C GLY A 37 6.57 -5.75 -1.77
N SER A 38 6.01 -4.56 -1.87
CA SER A 38 5.67 -3.71 -0.73
C SER A 38 4.48 -2.82 -1.10
N THR A 39 4.06 -1.96 -0.18
CA THR A 39 2.91 -1.07 -0.35
C THR A 39 3.34 0.39 -0.50
N LEU A 40 2.55 1.14 -1.26
CA LEU A 40 2.71 2.58 -1.39
C LEU A 40 2.49 3.31 -0.05
N PHE A 41 1.78 2.67 0.89
CA PHE A 41 1.55 3.23 2.23
C PHE A 41 2.85 3.50 3.01
N MET A 42 3.98 2.86 2.67
CA MET A 42 5.29 3.19 3.25
C MET A 42 5.71 4.64 3.00
N LEU A 43 5.19 5.30 1.95
CA LEU A 43 5.44 6.74 1.74
C LEU A 43 4.83 7.62 2.84
N GLY A 44 3.83 7.12 3.57
CA GLY A 44 3.28 7.78 4.75
C GLY A 44 4.33 8.04 5.84
N ASN A 45 5.43 7.28 5.84
CA ASN A 45 6.58 7.54 6.71
C ASN A 45 7.22 8.89 6.45
N LEU A 46 7.00 9.56 5.31
CA LEU A 46 7.55 10.88 5.04
C LEU A 46 6.79 12.01 5.77
N SER A 47 5.67 11.72 6.44
CA SER A 47 4.93 12.70 7.22
C SER A 47 5.81 13.38 8.27
N SER A 48 5.53 14.63 8.63
CA SER A 48 6.12 15.29 9.80
C SER A 48 5.27 15.09 11.06
N VAL A 49 3.97 14.82 10.89
CA VAL A 49 2.98 14.65 11.96
C VAL A 49 2.50 13.20 11.99
N ASN A 50 2.55 12.55 13.16
CA ASN A 50 2.15 11.16 13.36
C ASN A 50 2.75 10.19 12.32
N ARG A 51 4.08 10.12 12.25
CA ARG A 51 4.78 9.19 11.35
C ARG A 51 4.45 7.75 11.74
N PRO A 52 3.92 6.94 10.81
CA PRO A 52 3.49 5.60 11.14
C PRO A 52 4.65 4.60 11.29
N ASP A 53 5.89 4.99 10.94
CA ASP A 53 7.06 4.11 10.91
C ASP A 53 6.72 2.71 10.34
N TYR A 54 5.92 2.74 9.27
CA TYR A 54 5.28 1.59 8.68
C TYR A 54 6.23 0.88 7.73
N VAL A 55 6.43 -0.41 7.93
CA VAL A 55 7.21 -1.24 7.00
C VAL A 55 6.38 -2.45 6.67
N GLN A 56 6.27 -2.75 5.37
CA GLN A 56 5.60 -3.94 4.89
C GLN A 56 6.42 -4.62 3.81
N LEU A 57 6.59 -5.93 3.95
CA LEU A 57 7.25 -6.77 2.96
C LEU A 57 6.32 -7.93 2.57
N ASN A 58 6.05 -8.05 1.28
CA ASN A 58 5.11 -9.01 0.73
C ASN A 58 5.86 -10.10 -0.04
N PHE A 59 5.70 -11.35 0.37
CA PHE A 59 6.16 -12.52 -0.37
C PHE A 59 4.95 -13.16 -1.04
N GLY A 60 4.85 -12.96 -2.35
CA GLY A 60 3.71 -13.41 -3.13
C GLY A 60 4.03 -14.61 -4.01
N TYR A 61 3.03 -15.47 -4.18
CA TYR A 61 3.02 -16.58 -5.11
C TYR A 61 1.76 -16.51 -5.98
N ARG A 62 1.95 -16.57 -7.29
CA ARG A 62 0.87 -16.57 -8.26
C ARG A 62 0.48 -18.01 -8.60
N ILE A 63 -0.74 -18.39 -8.20
CA ILE A 63 -1.33 -19.70 -8.44
C ILE A 63 -1.74 -19.81 -9.91
N THR A 64 -2.41 -18.77 -10.41
CA THR A 64 -2.83 -18.64 -11.81
C THR A 64 -2.58 -17.23 -12.31
N GLY A 65 -2.81 -16.98 -13.60
CA GLY A 65 -2.76 -15.62 -14.16
C GLY A 65 -3.66 -14.60 -13.45
N LYS A 66 -4.66 -15.03 -12.67
CA LYS A 66 -5.59 -14.17 -11.94
C LYS A 66 -5.56 -14.35 -10.43
N ASP A 67 -4.96 -15.43 -9.93
CA ASP A 67 -5.03 -15.83 -8.53
C ASP A 67 -3.65 -15.71 -7.89
N VAL A 68 -3.57 -14.96 -6.80
CA VAL A 68 -2.32 -14.69 -6.08
C VAL A 68 -2.54 -14.88 -4.59
N VAL A 69 -1.57 -15.50 -3.93
CA VAL A 69 -1.50 -15.56 -2.47
C VAL A 69 -0.24 -14.85 -2.00
N SER A 70 -0.29 -14.14 -0.89
CA SER A 70 0.89 -13.49 -0.31
C SER A 70 0.92 -13.60 1.21
N LEU A 71 2.15 -13.76 1.72
CA LEU A 71 2.49 -13.53 3.11
C LEU A 71 3.01 -12.10 3.23
N GLU A 72 2.36 -11.29 4.05
CA GLU A 72 2.71 -9.88 4.26
C GLU A 72 3.21 -9.70 5.68
N LEU A 73 4.48 -9.33 5.85
CA LEU A 73 5.04 -8.96 7.15
C LEU A 73 4.88 -7.46 7.33
N LYS A 74 4.29 -7.03 8.44
CA LYS A 74 3.92 -5.62 8.69
C LYS A 74 4.35 -5.18 10.07
N THR A 75 4.81 -3.93 10.17
CA THR A 75 4.99 -3.20 11.43
C THR A 75 4.36 -1.83 11.30
N TRP A 76 3.78 -1.33 12.39
CA TRP A 76 3.12 -0.04 12.44
C TRP A 76 3.33 0.63 13.80
N LYS A 77 3.59 1.93 13.82
CA LYS A 77 3.43 2.83 14.97
C LYS A 77 2.19 3.70 14.79
N TYR A 78 1.40 3.88 15.84
CA TYR A 78 0.43 4.96 15.85
C TYR A 78 0.38 5.60 17.24
N ALA A 79 0.38 6.93 17.24
CA ALA A 79 0.27 7.75 18.45
C ALA A 79 -1.06 8.52 18.52
N TRP A 80 -1.90 8.42 17.48
CA TRP A 80 -3.25 8.97 17.45
C TRP A 80 -4.24 7.89 17.02
N PRO A 81 -5.53 8.03 17.38
CA PRO A 81 -6.57 7.12 16.93
C PRO A 81 -6.65 7.03 15.40
N LEU A 82 -6.71 5.80 14.87
CA LEU A 82 -6.80 5.54 13.42
C LEU A 82 -8.09 6.12 12.78
N GLY A 83 -9.11 6.40 13.59
CA GLY A 83 -10.39 6.99 13.14
C GLY A 83 -10.31 8.49 12.85
N ILE A 84 -9.24 9.19 13.26
CA ILE A 84 -9.09 10.63 13.02
C ILE A 84 -8.38 10.82 11.68
N HIS A 85 -9.13 11.28 10.67
CA HIS A 85 -8.61 11.39 9.32
C HIS A 85 -7.89 12.73 9.09
N PRO A 86 -6.66 12.73 8.53
CA PRO A 86 -5.83 13.92 8.41
C PRO A 86 -6.38 15.04 7.51
N ILE A 87 -7.31 14.71 6.60
CA ILE A 87 -7.86 15.69 5.63
C ILE A 87 -9.21 16.26 6.08
N VAL A 88 -10.01 15.49 6.83
CA VAL A 88 -11.41 15.86 7.12
C VAL A 88 -11.66 16.15 8.59
N ASN A 89 -10.71 15.84 9.48
CA ASN A 89 -10.84 16.06 10.90
C ASN A 89 -9.75 17.01 11.40
N ASN A 90 -10.17 18.15 11.94
CA ASN A 90 -9.27 19.19 12.47
C ASN A 90 -8.57 18.76 13.77
N ALA A 91 -9.03 17.70 14.44
CA ALA A 91 -8.40 17.14 15.63
C ALA A 91 -7.19 16.24 15.30
N TYR A 92 -6.86 16.03 14.01
CA TYR A 92 -5.70 15.24 13.62
C TYR A 92 -4.39 15.89 14.09
N GLY A 93 -3.61 15.13 14.87
CA GLY A 93 -2.29 15.56 15.31
C GLY A 93 -2.31 16.59 16.45
N THR A 94 -3.45 16.81 17.11
CA THR A 94 -3.51 17.68 18.29
C THR A 94 -3.07 16.91 19.54
N PRO A 95 -2.43 17.57 20.52
CA PRO A 95 -1.96 16.90 21.74
C PRO A 95 -3.07 16.27 22.57
N GLU A 96 -4.31 16.77 22.49
CA GLU A 96 -5.44 16.26 23.26
C GLU A 96 -5.90 14.86 22.83
N GLU A 97 -5.68 14.53 21.55
CA GLU A 97 -6.00 13.24 20.96
C GLU A 97 -4.78 12.30 20.92
N GLU A 98 -3.63 12.75 21.43
CA GLU A 98 -2.39 11.99 21.44
C GLU A 98 -2.44 10.90 22.53
N PHE A 99 -2.12 9.68 22.14
CA PHE A 99 -1.93 8.58 23.06
C PHE A 99 -0.65 8.82 23.90
N PRO A 100 -0.64 8.54 25.22
CA PRO A 100 0.56 8.68 26.02
C PRO A 100 1.68 7.76 25.52
N GLY A 101 2.62 8.30 24.74
CA GLY A 101 3.67 7.53 24.07
C GLY A 101 3.24 7.11 22.66
N TYR A 102 3.23 5.81 22.39
CA TYR A 102 2.76 5.26 21.11
C TYR A 102 2.46 3.77 21.23
N ILE A 103 1.55 3.29 20.41
CA ILE A 103 1.32 1.86 20.26
C ILE A 103 2.18 1.35 19.11
N ARG A 104 2.90 0.26 19.36
CA ARG A 104 3.70 -0.45 18.37
C ARG A 104 3.05 -1.78 18.05
N GLU A 105 2.79 -2.01 16.77
CA GLU A 105 2.19 -3.22 16.26
C GLU A 105 3.17 -3.98 15.35
N TYR A 106 3.28 -5.28 15.58
CA TYR A 106 3.95 -6.22 14.69
C TYR A 106 2.97 -7.32 14.31
N GLY A 107 2.92 -7.66 13.04
CA GLY A 107 1.99 -8.68 12.58
C GLY A 107 2.37 -9.26 11.23
N PHE A 108 1.59 -10.26 10.85
CA PHE A 108 1.62 -10.78 9.51
C PHE A 108 0.20 -10.96 9.00
N ALA A 109 0.08 -10.92 7.68
CA ALA A 109 -1.17 -11.21 7.01
C ALA A 109 -0.99 -12.28 5.94
N LEU A 110 -2.04 -13.07 5.76
CA LEU A 110 -2.22 -13.93 4.61
C LEU A 110 -3.27 -13.29 3.72
N ALA A 111 -2.89 -12.95 2.50
CA ALA A 111 -3.78 -12.34 1.53
C ALA A 111 -3.99 -13.26 0.34
N TYR A 112 -5.24 -13.39 -0.10
CA TYR A 112 -5.60 -13.97 -1.39
C TYR A 112 -6.22 -12.90 -2.26
N GLN A 113 -5.61 -12.66 -3.42
CA GLN A 113 -6.04 -11.68 -4.40
C GLN A 113 -6.51 -12.37 -5.68
N ARG A 114 -7.71 -11.98 -6.14
CA ARG A 114 -8.27 -12.43 -7.41
C ARG A 114 -8.46 -11.25 -8.35
N PHE A 115 -7.70 -11.22 -9.44
CA PHE A 115 -7.83 -10.22 -10.49
C PHE A 115 -9.12 -10.45 -11.29
N LEU A 116 -10.02 -9.49 -11.19
CA LEU A 116 -11.31 -9.49 -11.88
C LEU A 116 -11.17 -8.89 -13.27
N TRP A 117 -10.47 -7.76 -13.40
CA TRP A 117 -10.35 -7.06 -14.67
C TRP A 117 -9.19 -6.05 -14.70
N LYS A 118 -8.26 -6.16 -15.66
CA LYS A 118 -7.22 -5.14 -15.95
C LYS A 118 -6.59 -4.48 -14.70
N GLY A 119 -6.13 -5.28 -13.74
CA GLY A 119 -5.51 -4.79 -12.50
C GLY A 119 -6.49 -4.51 -11.35
N LEU A 120 -7.78 -4.43 -11.61
CA LEU A 120 -8.82 -4.51 -10.58
C LEU A 120 -8.85 -5.94 -10.01
N TYR A 121 -8.76 -6.03 -8.69
CA TYR A 121 -8.82 -7.30 -7.97
C TYR A 121 -9.73 -7.17 -6.74
N ALA A 122 -10.24 -8.30 -6.29
CA ALA A 122 -10.79 -8.45 -4.95
C ALA A 122 -9.76 -9.16 -4.07
N GLU A 123 -9.69 -8.80 -2.80
CA GLU A 123 -8.75 -9.37 -1.84
C GLU A 123 -9.46 -9.81 -0.57
N LEU A 124 -9.11 -11.01 -0.11
CA LEU A 124 -9.33 -11.46 1.25
C LEU A 124 -8.01 -11.34 2.00
N ASN A 125 -7.92 -10.44 2.96
CA ASN A 125 -6.73 -10.22 3.79
C ASN A 125 -7.07 -10.61 5.23
N VAL A 126 -6.40 -11.63 5.75
CA VAL A 126 -6.53 -12.04 7.15
C VAL A 126 -5.23 -11.69 7.85
N MET A 127 -5.32 -10.77 8.81
CA MET A 127 -4.17 -10.27 9.54
C MET A 127 -4.26 -10.65 11.01
N ASN A 128 -3.14 -11.06 11.57
CA ASN A 128 -2.95 -11.19 13.01
C ASN A 128 -1.80 -10.28 13.44
N ALA A 129 -1.97 -9.59 14.55
CA ALA A 129 -1.01 -8.61 15.03
C ALA A 129 -0.97 -8.57 16.55
N TRP A 130 0.21 -8.25 17.07
CA TRP A 130 0.50 -8.05 18.49
C TRP A 130 0.88 -6.60 18.73
N GLN A 131 0.32 -6.03 19.79
CA GLN A 131 0.50 -4.63 20.16
C GLN A 131 1.27 -4.51 21.47
N THR A 132 2.17 -3.54 21.51
CA THR A 132 2.87 -3.09 22.72
C THR A 132 2.52 -1.63 22.97
N PHE A 133 2.23 -1.29 24.23
CA PHE A 133 1.78 0.02 24.69
C PHE A 133 2.88 0.72 25.49
#